data_AF-A0A967NWQ2-F1
#
_entry.id   AF-A0A967NWQ2-F1
#
_cell.length_a   1.000
_cell.length_b   1.000
_cell.length_c   1.000
_cell.angle_alpha   90.00
_cell.angle_beta   90.00
_cell.angle_gamma   90.00
#
_symmetry.space_group_name_H-M   'P 1'
#
loop_
_entity.id
_entity.type
_entity.pdbx_description
1 polymer ?
#
loop_
_entity_poly.entity_id
_entity_poly.type
_entity_poly.pdbx_seq_one_letter_code
_entity_poly.pdbx_strand_id
1 'polypeptide(L)'
;MPRINAFLQLGRDQGGSDVHLAVGIPPMVRLHGELIPIKYRELTNEELQELVYEILTDDQKASFENGHDLDFSYEDPDVGRFRVNLF
;
A
#
# COMPACT_ATOMS: atom_id res chain seq x y z
N MET A 1 4.27 -10.93 9.58
CA MET A 1 4.21 -10.34 8.23
C MET A 1 3.20 -9.22 8.26
N PRO A 2 3.55 -8.02 7.80
CA PRO A 2 2.59 -6.95 7.54
C PRO A 2 1.41 -7.46 6.71
N ARG A 3 0.18 -7.07 7.07
CA ARG A 3 -1.03 -7.38 6.30
C ARG A 3 -0.98 -6.75 4.91
N ILE A 4 -0.33 -5.59 4.77
CA ILE A 4 -0.16 -4.94 3.46
C ILE A 4 0.56 -5.83 2.45
N ASN A 5 1.44 -6.73 2.92
CA ASN A 5 2.17 -7.67 2.05
C ASN A 5 1.22 -8.58 1.26
N ALA A 6 0.04 -8.92 1.80
CA ALA A 6 -0.93 -9.73 1.08
C ALA A 6 -1.43 -9.03 -0.20
N PHE A 7 -1.63 -7.71 -0.16
CA PHE A 7 -2.04 -6.93 -1.34
C PHE A 7 -0.87 -6.73 -2.32
N LEU A 8 0.33 -6.49 -1.79
CA LEU A 8 1.55 -6.36 -2.61
C LEU A 8 1.88 -7.65 -3.36
N GLN A 9 1.80 -8.79 -2.66
CA GLN A 9 1.99 -10.12 -3.24
C GLN A 9 0.95 -10.40 -4.32
N LEU A 10 -0.34 -10.16 -4.01
CA LEU A 10 -1.42 -10.36 -4.97
C LEU A 10 -1.25 -9.50 -6.23
N GLY A 11 -0.89 -8.23 -6.06
CA GLY A 11 -0.63 -7.31 -7.17
C GLY A 11 0.49 -7.82 -8.06
N ARG A 12 1.61 -8.26 -7.47
CA ARG A 12 2.71 -8.89 -8.20
C ARG A 12 2.28 -10.16 -8.93
N ASP A 13 1.59 -11.07 -8.25
CA ASP A 13 1.22 -12.38 -8.81
C ASP A 13 0.25 -12.26 -9.99
N GLN A 14 -0.54 -11.18 -10.01
CA GLN A 14 -1.41 -10.85 -11.14
C GLN A 14 -0.67 -10.16 -12.30
N GLY A 15 0.62 -9.84 -12.15
CA GLY A 15 1.39 -9.07 -13.14
C GLY A 15 1.14 -7.56 -13.07
N GLY A 16 0.68 -7.09 -11.92
CA GLY A 16 0.42 -5.68 -11.64
C GLY A 16 1.68 -4.85 -11.56
N SER A 17 1.57 -3.61 -12.03
CA SER A 17 2.63 -2.60 -11.98
C SER A 17 2.60 -1.76 -10.70
N ASP A 18 1.39 -1.46 -10.20
CA ASP A 18 1.17 -0.66 -9.01
C ASP A 18 0.04 -1.28 -8.16
N VAL A 19 0.09 -1.06 -6.84
CA VAL A 19 -1.02 -1.30 -5.92
C VAL A 19 -1.44 0.06 -5.36
N HIS A 20 -2.72 0.38 -5.49
CA HIS A 20 -3.31 1.61 -4.97
C HIS A 20 -4.25 1.30 -3.81
N LEU A 21 -4.04 1.98 -2.69
CA LEU A 21 -4.87 1.87 -1.49
C LEU A 21 -5.42 3.26 -1.17
N ALA A 22 -6.74 3.40 -1.09
CA ALA A 22 -7.38 4.66 -0.73
C ALA A 22 -8.69 4.40 0.03
N VAL A 23 -9.10 5.37 0.85
CA VAL A 23 -10.32 5.28 1.66
C VAL A 23 -11.56 5.28 0.78
N GLY A 24 -12.54 4.43 1.10
CA GLY A 24 -13.82 4.36 0.41
C GLY A 24 -13.79 3.62 -0.93
N ILE A 25 -12.66 2.96 -1.25
CA ILE A 25 -12.55 2.05 -2.40
C ILE A 25 -11.87 0.75 -1.97
N PRO A 26 -12.11 -0.37 -2.67
CA PRO A 26 -11.28 -1.56 -2.48
C PRO A 26 -9.83 -1.28 -2.93
N PRO A 27 -8.84 -2.03 -2.41
CA PRO A 27 -7.51 -2.08 -2.98
C PRO A 27 -7.56 -2.29 -4.49
N MET A 28 -6.80 -1.49 -5.24
CA MET A 28 -6.75 -1.56 -6.70
C MET A 28 -5.36 -2.02 -7.14
N VAL A 29 -5.30 -2.76 -8.24
CA VAL A 29 -4.06 -3.11 -8.92
C VAL A 29 -4.05 -2.49 -10.31
N ARG A 30 -2.90 -1.95 -10.74
CA ARG A 30 -2.71 -1.50 -12.11
C ARG A 30 -2.25 -2.65 -12.99
N LEU A 31 -3.13 -3.15 -13.85
CA LEU A 31 -2.86 -4.22 -14.81
C LEU A 31 -2.95 -3.66 -16.23
N HIS A 32 -1.86 -3.78 -17.00
CA HIS A 32 -1.78 -3.31 -18.39
C HIS A 32 -2.23 -1.84 -18.59
N GLY A 33 -2.00 -0.98 -17.59
CA GLY A 33 -2.37 0.44 -17.61
C GLY A 33 -3.72 0.76 -16.96
N GLU A 34 -4.57 -0.23 -16.74
CA GLU A 34 -5.91 -0.07 -16.16
C GLU A 34 -5.94 -0.39 -14.66
N LEU A 35 -6.75 0.36 -13.90
CA LEU A 35 -6.97 0.08 -12.47
C LEU A 35 -8.11 -0.91 -12.31
N ILE A 36 -7.79 -2.07 -11.74
CA ILE A 36 -8.74 -3.17 -11.52
C ILE A 36 -8.89 -3.38 -10.01
N PRO A 37 -10.14 -3.48 -9.49
CA PRO A 37 -10.35 -3.72 -8.07
C PRO A 37 -9.97 -5.15 -7.69
N ILE A 38 -9.24 -5.28 -6.59
CA ILE A 38 -9.05 -6.55 -5.90
C ILE A 38 -10.36 -6.89 -5.19
N LYS A 39 -10.75 -8.17 -5.21
CA LYS A 39 -11.95 -8.65 -4.50
C LYS A 39 -11.74 -8.55 -2.98
N TYR A 40 -12.02 -7.38 -2.46
CA TYR A 40 -11.96 -7.01 -1.05
C TYR A 40 -13.04 -5.96 -0.79
N ARG A 41 -13.33 -5.69 0.47
CA ARG A 41 -14.24 -4.60 0.85
C ARG A 41 -13.57 -3.24 0.67
N GLU A 42 -14.35 -2.17 0.72
CA GLU A 42 -13.81 -0.82 0.76
C GLU A 42 -12.96 -0.62 2.03
N LEU A 43 -11.82 0.06 1.88
CA LEU A 43 -10.95 0.39 2.99
C LEU A 43 -11.55 1.53 3.81
N THR A 44 -11.62 1.35 5.13
CA THR A 44 -11.89 2.45 6.05
C THR A 44 -10.62 3.28 6.25
N ASN A 45 -10.77 4.49 6.78
CA ASN A 45 -9.62 5.32 7.13
C ASN A 45 -8.71 4.65 8.19
N GLU A 46 -9.32 4.05 9.22
CA GLU A 46 -8.62 3.30 10.26
C GLU A 46 -7.80 2.15 9.66
N GLU A 47 -8.40 1.34 8.79
CA GLU A 47 -7.71 0.21 8.17
C GLU A 47 -6.57 0.62 7.25
N LEU A 48 -6.78 1.65 6.43
CA LEU A 48 -5.73 2.15 5.57
C LEU A 48 -4.55 2.66 6.41
N GLN A 49 -4.84 3.40 7.48
CA GLN A 49 -3.81 3.89 8.39
C GLN A 49 -3.04 2.74 9.04
N GLU A 50 -3.75 1.71 9.56
CA GLU A 50 -3.09 0.53 10.13
C GLU A 50 -2.20 -0.18 9.10
N LEU A 51 -2.67 -0.39 7.87
CA LEU A 51 -1.90 -1.05 6.80
C LEU A 51 -0.63 -0.27 6.45
N VAL A 52 -0.73 1.04 6.35
CA VAL A 52 0.41 1.91 6.03
C VAL A 52 1.38 1.95 7.20
N TYR A 53 0.90 2.04 8.45
CA TYR A 53 1.76 2.15 9.63
C TYR A 53 2.58 0.89 9.91
N GLU A 54 2.19 -0.26 9.35
CA GLU A 54 2.97 -1.50 9.39
C GLU A 54 4.29 -1.42 8.61
N ILE A 55 4.42 -0.48 7.65
CA ILE A 55 5.61 -0.32 6.79
C ILE A 55 6.36 0.99 7.00
N LEU A 56 5.90 1.85 7.91
CA LEU A 56 6.56 3.09 8.28
C LEU A 56 7.44 2.93 9.52
N THR A 57 8.60 3.58 9.53
CA THR A 57 9.39 3.83 10.75
C THR A 57 8.70 4.88 11.63
N ASP A 58 9.11 4.98 12.89
CA ASP A 58 8.52 5.95 13.81
C ASP A 58 8.78 7.41 13.36
N ASP A 59 9.95 7.69 12.79
CA ASP A 59 10.28 9.00 12.20
C ASP A 59 9.38 9.32 10.99
N GLN A 60 9.10 8.31 10.15
CA GLN A 60 8.20 8.46 9.00
C GLN A 60 6.76 8.70 9.44
N LYS A 61 6.26 7.95 10.43
CA LYS A 61 4.93 8.18 11.02
C LYS A 61 4.80 9.60 11.55
N ALA A 62 5.78 10.06 12.34
CA ALA A 62 5.80 11.41 12.85
C ALA A 62 5.81 12.46 11.72
N SER A 63 6.58 12.25 10.65
CA SER A 63 6.58 13.15 9.50
C SER A 63 5.22 13.19 8.81
N PHE A 64 4.58 12.04 8.59
CA PHE A 64 3.26 11.95 7.96
C PHE A 64 2.16 12.60 8.82
N GLU A 65 2.16 12.37 10.13
CA GLU A 65 1.22 12.99 11.08
C GLU A 65 1.37 14.52 11.15
N ASN A 66 2.55 15.04 10.84
CA ASN A 66 2.79 16.49 10.70
C ASN A 66 2.35 17.05 9.33
N GLY A 67 1.73 16.24 8.48
CA GLY A 67 1.16 16.66 7.20
C GLY A 67 2.15 16.66 6.03
N HIS A 68 3.23 15.86 6.11
CA HIS A 68 4.19 15.69 5.03
C HIS A 68 3.93 14.41 4.23
N ASP A 69 3.95 14.52 2.91
CA ASP A 69 4.00 13.36 2.02
C ASP A 69 5.30 12.57 2.22
N LEU A 70 5.24 11.26 2.02
CA LEU A 70 6.41 10.37 2.09
C LEU A 70 6.66 9.68 0.74
N ASP A 71 7.93 9.66 0.32
CA ASP A 71 8.43 8.80 -0.75
C ASP A 71 9.60 7.99 -0.21
N PHE A 72 9.44 6.67 -0.18
CA PHE A 72 10.45 5.76 0.35
C PHE A 72 10.42 4.39 -0.35
N SER A 73 11.45 3.58 -0.11
CA SER A 73 11.47 2.19 -0.53
C SER A 73 11.09 1.28 0.63
N TYR A 74 10.12 0.40 0.41
CA TYR A 74 9.79 -0.70 1.30
C TYR A 74 10.38 -1.99 0.73
N GLU A 75 11.11 -2.76 1.54
CA GLU A 75 11.71 -4.03 1.14
C GLU A 75 11.36 -5.10 2.15
N ASP A 76 10.87 -6.23 1.66
CA ASP A 76 10.46 -7.37 2.47
C ASP A 76 10.83 -8.67 1.74
N PRO A 77 11.33 -9.71 2.44
CA PRO A 77 11.77 -10.95 1.79
C PRO A 77 10.68 -11.67 1.01
N ASP A 78 9.42 -11.56 1.43
CA ASP A 78 8.30 -12.29 0.82
C ASP A 78 7.81 -11.56 -0.44
N VAL A 79 7.75 -10.23 -0.37
CA VAL A 79 7.19 -9.40 -1.44
C VAL A 79 8.22 -8.55 -2.15
N GLY A 80 9.52 -8.72 -1.93
CA GLY A 80 10.59 -7.95 -2.56
C GLY A 80 10.53 -6.45 -2.26
N ARG A 81 11.01 -5.63 -3.20
CA ARG A 81 11.13 -4.18 -3.04
C ARG A 81 10.04 -3.41 -3.80
N PHE A 82 9.40 -2.47 -3.12
CA PHE A 82 8.44 -1.51 -3.67
C PHE A 82 8.88 -0.08 -3.40
N ARG A 83 8.54 0.84 -4.32
CA ARG A 83 8.54 2.27 -4.03
C ARG A 83 7.15 2.64 -3.52
N VAL A 84 7.10 3.28 -2.36
CA VAL A 84 5.86 3.69 -1.71
C VAL A 84 5.79 5.20 -1.75
N ASN A 85 4.67 5.71 -2.26
CA ASN A 85 4.30 7.11 -2.18
C ASN A 85 3.04 7.22 -1.33
N LEU A 86 3.11 8.00 -0.26
CA LEU A 86 2.05 8.20 0.71
C LEU A 86 1.74 9.70 0.81
N PHE A 87 0.46 10.05 0.64
CA PHE A 87 -0.07 11.42 0.62
C PHE A 87 -1.54 11.42 1.05
#